data_AF-A0A935YM27-F1
#
_entry.id   AF-A0A935YM27-F1
#
_cell.length_a   1.000
_cell.length_b   1.000
_cell.length_c   1.000
_cell.angle_alpha   90.00
_cell.angle_beta   90.00
_cell.angle_gamma   90.00
#
_symmetry.space_group_name_H-M   'P 1'
#
loop_
_entity.id
_entity.type
_entity.pdbx_description
1 polymer ?
#
loop_
_entity_poly.entity_id
_entity_poly.type
_entity_poly.pdbx_seq_one_letter_code
_entity_poly.pdbx_strand_id
1 'polypeptide(L)'
;MASAKDDTNVAASEPRDRGLAPMKKGIHQGLGCAAFAFVAAVMGAALTSRPALALDCDNPQTSADVSACLEQELRDSDQTINATYQELRGKLDDATKLKLRDDQRAWLKQRDRACALDSKESDRERWMRTILADPKKTVCVVRFTRARVAQLEDMLASASVDEEGEGEDDLADNARYEIISPNTHSTGKWYFEVRMDRGAIAKQAETALWIGVASESGGGLGNLINIRKTSARASPLVYGVAVDLAQGKVYSRQNGTWADAPGSSGGLDIKLGRPYSAEVTSSAEMGAMLDGELIVANFGDAPFAYSLPDGYRPFSQK
;
A
#
# COMPACT_ATOMS: atom_id res chain seq x y z
N MET A 1 26.03 -53.77 -45.85
CA MET A 1 25.71 -55.19 -45.59
C MET A 1 24.84 -55.23 -44.34
N ALA A 2 23.73 -55.98 -44.35
CA ALA A 2 22.74 -56.12 -43.25
C ALA A 2 22.02 -54.78 -42.85
N SER A 3 20.72 -54.68 -42.51
CA SER A 3 19.69 -55.60 -41.95
C SER A 3 19.92 -55.90 -40.46
N ALA A 4 18.96 -55.87 -39.52
CA ALA A 4 17.48 -55.71 -39.54
C ALA A 4 17.04 -55.15 -38.13
N LYS A 5 15.78 -54.87 -37.74
CA LYS A 5 14.40 -54.82 -38.31
C LYS A 5 13.46 -54.12 -37.27
N ASP A 6 12.19 -53.83 -37.61
CA ASP A 6 10.93 -53.95 -36.80
C ASP A 6 10.77 -53.36 -35.35
N ASP A 7 9.61 -52.86 -34.90
CA ASP A 7 8.32 -52.53 -35.57
C ASP A 7 7.36 -51.70 -34.66
N THR A 8 6.23 -51.23 -35.22
CA THR A 8 4.94 -50.87 -34.56
C THR A 8 4.86 -49.68 -33.57
N ASN A 9 3.73 -48.97 -33.40
CA ASN A 9 2.52 -48.72 -34.22
C ASN A 9 1.66 -47.61 -33.54
N VAL A 10 0.90 -46.82 -34.31
CA VAL A 10 -0.51 -46.39 -34.09
C VAL A 10 -0.85 -45.30 -35.10
N ALA A 11 -2.05 -45.35 -35.69
CA ALA A 11 -2.47 -44.47 -36.79
C ALA A 11 -3.99 -44.14 -36.76
N ALA A 12 -4.45 -43.41 -37.78
CA ALA A 12 -5.85 -43.23 -38.22
C ALA A 12 -6.77 -42.22 -37.49
N SER A 13 -6.60 -40.95 -37.86
CA SER A 13 -7.61 -40.14 -38.59
C SER A 13 -9.14 -40.37 -38.44
N GLU A 14 -9.83 -39.24 -38.19
CA GLU A 14 -11.06 -38.76 -38.86
C GLU A 14 -12.49 -39.19 -38.41
N PRO A 15 -13.53 -38.35 -38.71
CA PRO A 15 -14.73 -38.22 -37.87
C PRO A 15 -16.02 -38.82 -38.47
N ARG A 16 -17.13 -38.77 -37.70
CA ARG A 16 -18.50 -38.97 -38.23
C ARG A 16 -19.57 -38.07 -37.60
N ASP A 17 -20.52 -37.69 -38.46
CA ASP A 17 -21.76 -36.95 -38.21
C ASP A 17 -22.98 -37.87 -37.98
N ARG A 18 -24.09 -37.33 -37.41
CA ARG A 18 -25.48 -37.82 -37.20
C ARG A 18 -26.11 -37.08 -36.00
N GLY A 19 -27.42 -36.84 -35.88
CA GLY A 19 -28.58 -37.14 -36.73
C GLY A 19 -29.91 -36.86 -35.99
N LEU A 20 -31.05 -36.70 -36.70
CA LEU A 20 -32.33 -36.22 -36.15
C LEU A 20 -33.30 -37.30 -35.61
N ALA A 21 -34.00 -36.99 -34.50
CA ALA A 21 -35.42 -37.26 -34.18
C ALA A 21 -35.94 -38.75 -34.16
N PRO A 22 -37.22 -39.08 -33.79
CA PRO A 22 -38.37 -38.27 -33.38
C PRO A 22 -39.16 -38.77 -32.13
N MET A 23 -40.38 -38.23 -31.92
CA MET A 23 -41.29 -38.45 -30.77
C MET A 23 -42.01 -39.82 -30.73
N LYS A 24 -42.56 -40.17 -29.54
CA LYS A 24 -43.84 -40.93 -29.41
C LYS A 24 -44.60 -40.57 -28.12
N LYS A 25 -45.90 -40.90 -28.06
CA LYS A 25 -46.88 -40.45 -27.04
C LYS A 25 -47.24 -41.54 -26.02
N GLY A 26 -47.72 -41.13 -24.83
CA GLY A 26 -48.49 -41.94 -23.88
C GLY A 26 -49.36 -41.06 -22.99
N ILE A 27 -50.66 -41.38 -22.83
CA ILE A 27 -51.65 -40.56 -22.10
C ILE A 27 -52.59 -41.48 -21.28
N HIS A 28 -52.63 -41.32 -19.96
CA HIS A 28 -53.74 -41.64 -19.03
C HIS A 28 -53.75 -40.50 -17.99
N GLN A 29 -54.82 -39.73 -17.74
CA GLN A 29 -56.05 -40.06 -17.00
C GLN A 29 -55.75 -40.64 -15.59
N GLY A 30 -56.11 -40.02 -14.45
CA GLY A 30 -56.58 -38.65 -14.18
C GLY A 30 -57.79 -38.59 -13.22
N LEU A 31 -57.66 -37.94 -12.04
CA LEU A 31 -58.76 -37.58 -11.13
C LEU A 31 -58.29 -36.58 -10.04
N GLY A 32 -59.23 -35.83 -9.43
CA GLY A 32 -59.02 -35.08 -8.18
C GLY A 32 -59.15 -33.54 -8.31
N CYS A 33 -60.16 -32.96 -7.66
CA CYS A 33 -60.37 -31.51 -7.60
C CYS A 33 -59.70 -30.88 -6.38
N ALA A 34 -59.02 -29.75 -6.56
CA ALA A 34 -58.83 -28.72 -5.53
C ALA A 34 -58.66 -27.36 -6.21
N ALA A 35 -59.51 -26.38 -5.86
CA ALA A 35 -59.34 -25.01 -6.31
C ALA A 35 -58.47 -24.25 -5.29
N PHE A 36 -57.40 -23.59 -5.75
CA PHE A 36 -56.65 -22.63 -4.96
C PHE A 36 -56.39 -21.36 -5.76
N ALA A 37 -56.44 -20.21 -5.07
CA ALA A 37 -56.49 -18.90 -5.69
C ALA A 37 -55.12 -18.40 -6.17
N PHE A 38 -55.17 -17.47 -7.13
CA PHE A 38 -54.01 -16.86 -7.76
C PHE A 38 -53.33 -15.86 -6.82
N VAL A 39 -52.18 -16.20 -6.25
CA VAL A 39 -51.30 -15.25 -5.54
C VAL A 39 -49.87 -15.40 -6.05
N ALA A 40 -49.54 -14.65 -7.10
CA ALA A 40 -48.17 -14.52 -7.58
C ALA A 40 -47.39 -13.60 -6.62
N ALA A 41 -46.79 -14.18 -5.58
CA ALA A 41 -45.95 -13.47 -4.63
C ALA A 41 -44.63 -13.02 -5.28
N VAL A 42 -44.66 -11.87 -5.96
CA VAL A 42 -43.45 -11.19 -6.45
C VAL A 42 -42.67 -10.70 -5.23
N MET A 43 -41.78 -11.56 -4.72
CA MET A 43 -40.88 -11.24 -3.62
C MET A 43 -39.82 -10.26 -4.12
N GLY A 44 -40.16 -8.98 -4.10
CA GLY A 44 -39.27 -7.90 -4.52
C GLY A 44 -38.03 -7.87 -3.64
N ALA A 45 -36.90 -8.32 -4.19
CA ALA A 45 -35.61 -8.23 -3.53
C ALA A 45 -35.20 -6.75 -3.42
N ALA A 46 -35.54 -6.15 -2.28
CA ALA A 46 -35.11 -4.81 -1.93
C ALA A 46 -33.59 -4.80 -1.76
N LEU A 47 -32.88 -4.51 -2.86
CA LEU A 47 -31.46 -4.18 -2.86
C LEU A 47 -31.26 -2.91 -2.02
N THR A 48 -31.10 -3.08 -0.72
CA THR A 48 -30.73 -2.00 0.19
C THR A 48 -29.31 -1.58 -0.14
N SER A 49 -29.18 -0.61 -1.04
CA SER A 49 -27.94 0.11 -1.31
C SER A 49 -27.46 0.73 0.00
N ARG A 50 -26.58 0.01 0.72
CA ARG A 50 -25.81 0.58 1.82
C ARG A 50 -25.08 1.79 1.25
N PRO A 51 -25.17 2.98 1.88
CA PRO A 51 -24.32 4.09 1.47
C PRO A 51 -22.87 3.62 1.58
N ALA A 52 -22.10 3.79 0.51
CA ALA A 52 -20.66 3.72 0.64
C ALA A 52 -20.26 4.84 1.59
N LEU A 53 -19.82 4.49 2.80
CA LEU A 53 -19.16 5.45 3.67
C LEU A 53 -17.92 5.94 2.92
N ALA A 54 -17.69 7.26 2.95
CA ALA A 54 -16.48 7.81 2.36
C ALA A 54 -15.26 7.17 3.05
N LEU A 55 -14.31 6.74 2.24
CA LEU A 55 -13.08 6.09 2.72
C LEU A 55 -12.29 7.09 3.57
N ASP A 56 -12.14 6.81 4.86
CA ASP A 56 -11.31 7.63 5.75
C ASP A 56 -9.83 7.38 5.46
N CYS A 57 -9.28 8.19 4.57
CA CYS A 57 -7.87 8.16 4.25
C CYS A 57 -6.97 8.96 5.21
N ASP A 58 -7.51 9.67 6.20
CA ASP A 58 -6.67 10.22 7.28
C ASP A 58 -6.27 9.09 8.26
N ASN A 59 -7.13 8.07 8.41
CA ASN A 59 -6.89 6.92 9.30
C ASN A 59 -7.49 5.58 8.78
N PRO A 60 -7.02 5.02 7.65
CA PRO A 60 -7.54 3.76 7.10
C PRO A 60 -7.40 2.59 8.08
N GLN A 61 -8.44 1.76 8.21
CA GLN A 61 -8.55 0.74 9.27
C GLN A 61 -8.22 -0.70 8.81
N THR A 62 -8.37 -1.02 7.53
CA THR A 62 -8.03 -2.32 6.97
C THR A 62 -6.91 -2.22 5.93
N SER A 63 -6.28 -3.35 5.58
CA SER A 63 -5.30 -3.41 4.50
C SER A 63 -5.87 -2.99 3.14
N ALA A 64 -7.16 -3.25 2.88
CA ALA A 64 -7.85 -2.79 1.68
C ALA A 64 -8.00 -1.26 1.66
N ASP A 65 -8.33 -0.65 2.80
CA ASP A 65 -8.41 0.80 2.96
C ASP A 65 -7.04 1.45 2.76
N VAL A 66 -5.99 0.88 3.38
CA VAL A 66 -4.60 1.34 3.22
C VAL A 66 -4.18 1.30 1.75
N SER A 67 -4.42 0.19 1.04
CA SER A 67 -4.10 0.08 -0.39
C SER A 67 -4.88 1.08 -1.25
N ALA A 68 -6.17 1.29 -1.00
CA ALA A 68 -6.99 2.24 -1.75
C ALA A 68 -6.57 3.70 -1.51
N CYS A 69 -6.25 4.08 -0.27
CA CYS A 69 -5.75 5.42 0.05
C CYS A 69 -4.34 5.68 -0.52
N LEU A 70 -3.48 4.66 -0.55
CA LEU A 70 -2.18 4.74 -1.21
C LEU A 70 -2.28 4.79 -2.73
N GLU A 71 -3.27 4.10 -3.32
CA GLU A 71 -3.54 4.22 -4.76
C GLU A 71 -3.99 5.64 -5.13
N GLN A 72 -4.84 6.26 -4.31
CA GLN A 72 -5.23 7.67 -4.47
C GLN A 72 -4.01 8.61 -4.38
N GLU A 73 -3.22 8.52 -3.30
CA GLU A 73 -2.01 9.34 -3.11
C GLU A 73 -0.98 9.18 -4.26
N LEU A 74 -0.79 7.96 -4.75
CA LEU A 74 0.12 7.65 -5.87
C LEU A 74 -0.42 8.17 -7.21
N ARG A 75 -1.74 8.09 -7.45
CA ARG A 75 -2.37 8.59 -8.68
C ARG A 75 -2.45 10.11 -8.71
N ASP A 76 -2.71 10.76 -7.59
CA ASP A 76 -2.78 12.23 -7.51
C ASP A 76 -1.39 12.86 -7.65
N SER A 77 -0.37 12.30 -6.99
CA SER A 77 1.01 12.76 -7.15
C SER A 77 1.55 12.54 -8.57
N ASP A 78 1.19 11.43 -9.23
CA ASP A 78 1.51 11.21 -10.65
C ASP A 78 0.80 12.20 -11.60
N GLN A 79 -0.48 12.47 -11.38
CA GLN A 79 -1.21 13.48 -12.17
C GLN A 79 -0.58 14.86 -12.01
N THR A 80 -0.25 15.25 -10.78
CA THR A 80 0.35 16.56 -10.46
C THR A 80 1.73 16.73 -11.10
N ILE A 81 2.64 15.76 -10.97
CA ILE A 81 3.99 15.88 -11.55
C ILE A 81 3.95 15.91 -13.08
N ASN A 82 3.05 15.14 -13.71
CA ASN A 82 2.89 15.18 -15.17
C ASN A 82 2.28 16.52 -15.62
N ALA A 83 1.29 17.06 -14.93
CA ALA A 83 0.70 18.36 -15.25
C ALA A 83 1.74 19.50 -15.19
N THR A 84 2.43 19.63 -14.06
CA THR A 84 3.46 20.66 -13.82
C THR A 84 4.60 20.57 -14.84
N TYR A 85 5.08 19.36 -15.12
CA TYR A 85 6.12 19.10 -16.14
C TYR A 85 5.69 19.51 -17.55
N GLN A 86 4.42 19.29 -17.94
CA GLN A 86 3.95 19.74 -19.26
C GLN A 86 3.71 21.26 -19.31
N GLU A 87 3.25 21.90 -18.23
CA GLU A 87 3.11 23.37 -18.20
C GLU A 87 4.48 24.06 -18.32
N LEU A 88 5.48 23.60 -17.55
CA LEU A 88 6.85 24.11 -17.64
C LEU A 88 7.41 23.94 -19.06
N ARG A 89 7.27 22.75 -19.65
CA ARG A 89 7.66 22.50 -21.05
C ARG A 89 6.90 23.34 -22.07
N GLY A 90 5.72 23.88 -21.73
CA GLY A 90 4.98 24.82 -22.56
C GLY A 90 5.59 26.23 -22.61
N LYS A 91 6.36 26.63 -21.60
CA LYS A 91 6.96 27.98 -21.47
C LYS A 91 8.41 28.06 -21.98
N LEU A 92 9.10 26.94 -22.09
CA LEU A 92 10.53 26.83 -22.41
C LEU A 92 10.85 26.78 -23.91
N ASP A 93 12.06 27.16 -24.31
CA ASP A 93 12.59 26.90 -25.67
C ASP A 93 12.96 25.42 -25.88
N ASP A 94 13.29 25.03 -27.12
CA ASP A 94 13.55 23.62 -27.45
C ASP A 94 14.86 23.06 -26.89
N ALA A 95 15.86 23.88 -26.59
CA ALA A 95 17.08 23.44 -25.93
C ALA A 95 16.80 23.15 -24.44
N THR A 96 16.09 24.05 -23.78
CA THR A 96 15.73 23.93 -22.36
C THR A 96 14.69 22.81 -22.14
N LYS A 97 13.79 22.57 -23.11
CA LYS A 97 12.93 21.36 -23.14
C LYS A 97 13.71 20.04 -23.21
N LEU A 98 14.87 20.01 -23.87
CA LEU A 98 15.73 18.82 -23.95
C LEU A 98 16.45 18.58 -22.63
N LYS A 99 16.97 19.64 -22.01
CA LYS A 99 17.58 19.63 -20.68
C LYS A 99 16.64 19.03 -19.63
N LEU A 100 15.48 19.67 -19.45
CA LEU A 100 14.44 19.27 -18.48
C LEU A 100 13.98 17.81 -18.63
N ARG A 101 13.92 17.30 -19.86
CA ARG A 101 13.60 15.89 -20.14
C ARG A 101 14.64 14.94 -19.54
N ASP A 102 15.91 15.27 -19.65
CA ASP A 102 17.00 14.42 -19.21
C ASP A 102 17.28 14.57 -17.70
N ASP A 103 17.06 15.75 -17.13
CA ASP A 103 17.00 15.96 -15.68
C ASP A 103 15.89 15.11 -15.05
N GLN A 104 14.68 15.11 -15.64
CA GLN A 104 13.56 14.28 -15.17
C GLN A 104 13.87 12.77 -15.29
N ARG A 105 14.70 12.36 -16.26
CA ARG A 105 15.20 10.97 -16.39
C ARG A 105 16.30 10.63 -15.39
N ALA A 106 17.05 11.61 -14.88
CA ALA A 106 17.98 11.42 -13.78
C ALA A 106 17.22 11.25 -12.46
N TRP A 107 16.28 12.15 -12.16
CA TRP A 107 15.41 12.08 -10.98
C TRP A 107 14.67 10.74 -10.86
N LEU A 108 14.08 10.23 -11.95
CA LEU A 108 13.41 8.92 -11.95
C LEU A 108 14.34 7.79 -11.43
N LYS A 109 15.62 7.78 -11.84
CA LYS A 109 16.59 6.78 -11.38
C LYS A 109 16.98 6.97 -9.91
N GLN A 110 17.09 8.21 -9.45
CA GLN A 110 17.41 8.55 -8.06
C GLN A 110 16.29 8.07 -7.12
N ARG A 111 15.03 8.38 -7.45
CA ARG A 111 13.83 7.89 -6.76
C ARG A 111 13.80 6.35 -6.73
N ASP A 112 13.93 5.72 -7.89
CA ASP A 112 13.77 4.27 -8.01
C ASP A 112 14.87 3.53 -7.22
N ARG A 113 16.10 4.08 -7.19
CA ARG A 113 17.18 3.62 -6.32
C ARG A 113 16.85 3.80 -4.83
N ALA A 114 16.46 5.01 -4.41
CA ALA A 114 16.25 5.36 -3.00
C ALA A 114 15.04 4.66 -2.37
N CYS A 115 13.99 4.40 -3.15
CA CYS A 115 12.81 3.65 -2.75
C CYS A 115 12.92 2.13 -2.99
N ALA A 116 14.13 1.63 -3.29
CA ALA A 116 14.42 0.21 -3.54
C ALA A 116 13.46 -0.45 -4.55
N LEU A 117 13.20 0.21 -5.67
CA LEU A 117 12.40 -0.32 -6.78
C LEU A 117 13.29 -1.15 -7.71
N ASP A 118 12.89 -2.41 -7.90
CA ASP A 118 13.53 -3.40 -8.78
C ASP A 118 12.79 -3.58 -10.13
N SER A 119 11.62 -2.96 -10.26
CA SER A 119 10.76 -3.06 -11.45
C SER A 119 11.36 -2.37 -12.68
N LYS A 120 11.37 -3.10 -13.81
CA LYS A 120 11.68 -2.58 -15.15
C LYS A 120 10.41 -2.46 -16.02
N GLU A 121 9.24 -2.47 -15.40
CA GLU A 121 7.96 -2.35 -16.09
C GLU A 121 7.81 -0.97 -16.74
N SER A 122 7.42 -0.95 -18.01
CA SER A 122 7.26 0.27 -18.82
C SER A 122 5.79 0.70 -18.98
N ASP A 123 4.85 -0.18 -18.64
CA ASP A 123 3.42 0.13 -18.58
C ASP A 123 3.07 0.83 -17.27
N ARG A 124 2.54 2.06 -17.38
CA ARG A 124 2.21 2.96 -16.26
C ARG A 124 1.36 2.27 -15.19
N GLU A 125 0.41 1.44 -15.59
CA GLU A 125 -0.57 0.79 -14.71
C GLU A 125 -0.02 -0.48 -14.05
N ARG A 126 0.75 -1.31 -14.77
CA ARG A 126 1.47 -2.43 -14.16
C ARG A 126 2.55 -1.94 -13.20
N TRP A 127 3.23 -0.83 -13.52
CA TRP A 127 4.18 -0.17 -12.62
C TRP A 127 3.50 0.33 -11.33
N MET A 128 2.31 0.97 -11.41
CA MET A 128 1.57 1.37 -10.20
C MET A 128 1.22 0.16 -9.33
N ARG A 129 0.68 -0.91 -9.92
CA ARG A 129 0.36 -2.15 -9.18
C ARG A 129 1.58 -2.83 -8.55
N THR A 130 2.76 -2.69 -9.16
CA THR A 130 4.01 -3.22 -8.56
C THR A 130 4.41 -2.46 -7.29
N ILE A 131 4.21 -1.14 -7.26
CA ILE A 131 4.54 -0.30 -6.09
C ILE A 131 3.48 -0.43 -4.99
N LEU A 132 2.19 -0.45 -5.35
CA LEU A 132 1.07 -0.61 -4.41
C LEU A 132 1.06 -1.96 -3.68
N ALA A 133 1.87 -2.92 -4.12
CA ALA A 133 2.13 -4.16 -3.40
C ALA A 133 3.01 -3.98 -2.14
N ASP A 134 3.67 -2.83 -1.97
CA ASP A 134 4.47 -2.48 -0.80
C ASP A 134 4.13 -1.05 -0.30
N PRO A 135 3.38 -0.92 0.80
CA PRO A 135 3.00 0.36 1.39
C PRO A 135 4.19 1.29 1.70
N LYS A 136 5.31 0.75 2.19
CA LYS A 136 6.51 1.53 2.53
C LYS A 136 7.12 2.15 1.27
N LYS A 137 7.29 1.35 0.21
CA LYS A 137 7.79 1.83 -1.08
C LYS A 137 6.85 2.85 -1.72
N THR A 138 5.54 2.69 -1.57
CA THR A 138 4.56 3.65 -2.07
C THR A 138 4.71 5.02 -1.40
N VAL A 139 4.84 5.07 -0.07
CA VAL A 139 5.09 6.34 0.67
C VAL A 139 6.39 7.02 0.22
N CYS A 140 7.47 6.25 0.00
CA CYS A 140 8.71 6.78 -0.55
C CYS A 140 8.55 7.34 -1.98
N VAL A 141 7.82 6.64 -2.86
CA VAL A 141 7.56 7.13 -4.24
C VAL A 141 6.75 8.43 -4.21
N VAL A 142 5.75 8.54 -3.33
CA VAL A 142 4.97 9.77 -3.12
C VAL A 142 5.85 10.91 -2.58
N ARG A 143 6.77 10.63 -1.64
CA ARG A 143 7.76 11.60 -1.12
C ARG A 143 8.57 12.26 -2.23
N PHE A 144 9.30 11.45 -3.00
CA PHE A 144 10.12 11.94 -4.12
C PHE A 144 9.31 12.66 -5.19
N THR A 145 8.07 12.22 -5.44
CA THR A 145 7.19 12.83 -6.44
C THR A 145 6.69 14.20 -5.97
N ARG A 146 6.34 14.35 -4.68
CA ARG A 146 5.99 15.66 -4.07
C ARG A 146 7.15 16.65 -4.07
N ALA A 147 8.34 16.22 -3.67
CA ALA A 147 9.53 17.09 -3.72
C ALA A 147 9.83 17.56 -5.16
N ARG A 148 9.71 16.67 -6.15
CA ARG A 148 9.92 17.03 -7.56
C ARG A 148 8.83 17.92 -8.14
N VAL A 149 7.59 17.85 -7.66
CA VAL A 149 6.55 18.83 -8.00
C VAL A 149 6.99 20.24 -7.57
N ALA A 150 7.41 20.42 -6.31
CA ALA A 150 7.87 21.73 -5.83
C ALA A 150 9.04 22.30 -6.65
N GLN A 151 10.07 21.48 -6.92
CA GLN A 151 11.20 21.87 -7.79
C GLN A 151 10.75 22.28 -9.20
N LEU A 152 9.72 21.63 -9.77
CA LEU A 152 9.16 21.99 -11.07
C LEU A 152 8.28 23.25 -11.00
N GLU A 153 7.63 23.52 -9.86
CA GLU A 153 6.86 24.76 -9.61
C GLU A 153 7.78 25.98 -9.44
N ASP A 154 8.94 25.83 -8.80
CA ASP A 154 9.96 26.88 -8.71
C ASP A 154 10.55 27.22 -10.09
N MET A 155 10.91 26.20 -10.88
CA MET A 155 11.30 26.37 -12.30
C MET A 155 10.19 26.99 -13.15
N LEU A 156 8.93 26.71 -12.84
CA LEU A 156 7.75 27.29 -13.51
C LEU A 156 7.54 28.77 -13.16
N ALA A 157 7.97 29.18 -11.96
CA ALA A 157 7.91 30.57 -11.47
C ALA A 157 9.09 31.41 -11.98
N SER A 158 10.31 30.85 -12.08
CA SER A 158 11.47 31.51 -12.70
C SER A 158 11.41 31.50 -14.24
N ALA A 159 10.68 30.56 -14.82
CA ALA A 159 10.70 30.20 -16.25
C ALA A 159 12.10 29.77 -16.76
N SER A 160 12.98 29.32 -15.86
CA SER A 160 14.29 28.74 -16.16
C SER A 160 14.33 27.24 -15.84
N VAL A 161 15.33 26.54 -16.38
CA VAL A 161 15.78 25.25 -15.86
C VAL A 161 17.27 25.38 -15.63
N ASP A 162 17.63 25.58 -14.37
CA ASP A 162 18.99 25.94 -14.01
C ASP A 162 19.97 24.81 -14.33
N GLU A 163 21.17 25.19 -14.79
CA GLU A 163 22.20 24.20 -15.09
C GLU A 163 22.77 23.64 -13.79
N GLU A 164 22.75 22.31 -13.64
CA GLU A 164 23.25 21.56 -12.46
C GLU A 164 22.37 21.69 -11.20
N GLY A 165 21.05 21.78 -11.40
CA GLY A 165 20.06 21.55 -10.34
C GLY A 165 20.03 20.09 -9.83
N GLU A 166 21.06 19.68 -9.08
CA GLU A 166 21.05 18.46 -8.25
C GLU A 166 19.99 18.62 -7.15
N GLY A 167 18.77 18.19 -7.45
CA GLY A 167 17.59 18.30 -6.58
C GLY A 167 17.67 17.39 -5.34
N GLU A 168 18.52 17.79 -4.40
CA GLU A 168 18.69 17.25 -3.04
C GLU A 168 19.06 15.75 -2.96
N ASP A 169 20.37 15.48 -2.82
CA ASP A 169 20.85 14.17 -2.33
C ASP A 169 20.34 13.89 -0.90
N ASP A 170 19.98 14.94 -0.15
CA ASP A 170 19.23 14.90 1.11
C ASP A 170 17.93 14.10 1.04
N LEU A 171 17.28 13.95 -0.14
CA LEU A 171 16.12 13.08 -0.32
C LEU A 171 16.49 11.59 -0.41
N ALA A 172 17.74 11.27 -0.78
CA ALA A 172 18.27 9.90 -0.81
C ALA A 172 18.82 9.44 0.55
N ASP A 173 19.09 10.38 1.48
CA ASP A 173 19.35 10.10 2.89
C ASP A 173 18.08 9.64 3.62
N ASN A 174 17.72 8.37 3.43
CA ASN A 174 16.55 7.76 4.06
C ASN A 174 16.55 7.84 5.60
N ALA A 175 17.69 8.09 6.26
CA ALA A 175 17.74 8.22 7.72
C ALA A 175 16.97 9.43 8.26
N ARG A 176 16.71 10.46 7.42
CA ARG A 176 15.85 11.62 7.79
C ARG A 176 14.35 11.35 7.65
N TYR A 177 13.99 10.19 7.09
CA TYR A 177 12.62 9.82 6.74
C TYR A 177 12.18 8.48 7.32
N GLU A 178 13.09 7.72 7.93
CA GLU A 178 12.82 6.40 8.50
C GLU A 178 13.36 6.28 9.93
N ILE A 179 12.53 5.77 10.84
CA ILE A 179 12.94 5.34 12.18
C ILE A 179 12.87 3.82 12.21
N ILE A 180 13.99 3.15 12.48
CA ILE A 180 14.13 1.69 12.40
C ILE A 180 14.59 1.14 13.76
N SER A 181 14.02 0.01 14.19
CA SER A 181 14.39 -0.64 15.46
C SER A 181 15.83 -1.18 15.46
N PRO A 182 16.54 -1.15 16.61
CA PRO A 182 17.95 -1.56 16.69
C PRO A 182 18.17 -3.08 16.54
N ASN A 183 17.13 -3.89 16.68
CA ASN A 183 17.14 -5.34 16.45
C ASN A 183 16.13 -5.72 15.36
N THR A 184 16.24 -6.93 14.82
CA THR A 184 15.19 -7.58 14.02
C THR A 184 14.82 -8.93 14.63
N HIS A 185 13.55 -9.34 14.45
CA HIS A 185 12.99 -10.55 15.07
C HIS A 185 12.35 -11.47 14.04
N SER A 186 12.45 -12.79 14.24
CA SER A 186 11.91 -13.82 13.33
C SER A 186 10.97 -14.84 13.99
N THR A 187 10.82 -14.78 15.31
CA THR A 187 9.94 -15.60 16.14
C THR A 187 9.61 -14.85 17.44
N GLY A 188 8.58 -15.27 18.18
CA GLY A 188 8.18 -14.63 19.46
C GLY A 188 7.11 -13.55 19.32
N LYS A 189 6.87 -12.80 20.40
CA LYS A 189 5.81 -11.78 20.51
C LYS A 189 6.42 -10.43 20.93
N TRP A 190 6.32 -9.43 20.07
CA TRP A 190 7.06 -8.16 20.18
C TRP A 190 6.15 -6.94 20.10
N TYR A 191 6.55 -5.86 20.75
CA TYR A 191 5.71 -4.70 20.95
C TYR A 191 6.48 -3.38 20.90
N PHE A 192 5.89 -2.37 20.25
CA PHE A 192 6.39 -1.00 20.23
C PHE A 192 5.24 0.02 20.12
N GLU A 193 5.53 1.27 20.47
CA GLU A 193 4.62 2.42 20.32
C GLU A 193 5.27 3.54 19.51
N VAL A 194 4.44 4.33 18.83
CA VAL A 194 4.82 5.59 18.18
C VAL A 194 3.85 6.67 18.65
N ARG A 195 4.34 7.61 19.45
CA ARG A 195 3.60 8.83 19.80
C ARG A 195 3.78 9.85 18.67
N MET A 196 2.69 10.49 18.26
CA MET A 196 2.72 11.59 17.30
C MET A 196 1.75 12.73 17.66
N ASP A 197 2.21 13.97 17.65
CA ASP A 197 1.34 15.15 17.72
C ASP A 197 0.90 15.55 16.30
N ARG A 198 -0.19 14.92 15.85
CA ARG A 198 -0.79 15.19 14.53
C ARG A 198 -1.19 16.66 14.36
N GLY A 199 -1.61 17.32 15.44
CA GLY A 199 -2.00 18.72 15.41
C GLY A 199 -0.81 19.67 15.25
N ALA A 200 0.38 19.30 15.71
CA ALA A 200 1.62 20.03 15.47
C ALA A 200 2.21 19.72 14.08
N ILE A 201 2.31 18.44 13.71
CA ILE A 201 2.87 17.99 12.41
C ILE A 201 2.11 18.64 11.24
N ALA A 202 0.77 18.66 11.30
CA ALA A 202 -0.11 19.28 10.30
C ALA A 202 0.11 20.80 10.08
N LYS A 203 0.86 21.47 10.96
CA LYS A 203 1.24 22.89 10.83
C LYS A 203 2.63 23.07 10.22
N GLN A 204 3.43 22.00 10.14
CA GLN A 204 4.74 21.97 9.51
C GLN A 204 4.65 21.40 8.08
N ALA A 205 4.08 20.21 7.92
CA ALA A 205 4.00 19.52 6.63
C ALA A 205 2.74 18.64 6.51
N GLU A 206 2.32 18.38 5.27
CA GLU A 206 1.34 17.32 5.00
C GLU A 206 2.10 16.00 4.82
N THR A 207 1.80 15.03 5.68
CA THR A 207 2.68 13.89 5.94
C THR A 207 1.90 12.59 5.89
N ALA A 208 2.28 11.70 4.98
CA ALA A 208 1.90 10.30 5.03
C ALA A 208 2.92 9.54 5.89
N LEU A 209 2.50 9.05 7.05
CA LEU A 209 3.29 8.16 7.90
C LEU A 209 2.84 6.71 7.70
N TRP A 210 3.75 5.84 7.28
CA TRP A 210 3.55 4.39 7.37
C TRP A 210 4.22 3.87 8.65
N ILE A 211 3.51 3.04 9.42
CA ILE A 211 3.99 2.48 10.69
C ILE A 211 3.69 0.98 10.75
N GLY A 212 4.72 0.17 11.01
CA GLY A 212 4.55 -1.29 11.08
C GLY A 212 5.88 -2.04 11.20
N VAL A 213 5.95 -3.17 10.52
CA VAL A 213 7.16 -4.00 10.43
C VAL A 213 7.52 -4.28 8.99
N ALA A 214 8.81 -4.29 8.66
CA ALA A 214 9.30 -4.61 7.32
C ALA A 214 10.31 -5.76 7.35
N SER A 215 10.44 -6.47 6.24
CA SER A 215 11.51 -7.44 6.00
C SER A 215 12.15 -7.13 4.65
N GLU A 216 13.48 -7.09 4.60
CA GLU A 216 14.26 -6.95 3.35
C GLU A 216 13.80 -7.93 2.26
N SER A 217 13.38 -9.13 2.69
CA SER A 217 12.91 -10.22 1.82
C SER A 217 11.44 -10.15 1.41
N GLY A 218 10.66 -9.19 1.95
CA GLY A 218 9.20 -9.32 2.04
C GLY A 218 8.34 -8.06 2.04
N GLY A 219 8.93 -6.86 2.10
CA GLY A 219 8.21 -5.59 2.12
C GLY A 219 7.62 -5.22 3.49
N GLY A 220 6.88 -4.10 3.54
CA GLY A 220 6.25 -3.58 4.75
C GLY A 220 4.83 -4.12 5.02
N LEU A 221 4.57 -4.52 6.27
CA LEU A 221 3.23 -4.80 6.82
C LEU A 221 2.94 -3.84 7.97
N GLY A 222 1.96 -2.96 7.78
CA GLY A 222 1.70 -1.84 8.67
C GLY A 222 0.47 -1.05 8.25
N ASN A 223 0.26 0.11 8.88
CA ASN A 223 -0.87 0.99 8.62
C ASN A 223 -0.38 2.36 8.15
N LEU A 224 -1.25 3.06 7.41
CA LEU A 224 -1.01 4.43 6.97
C LEU A 224 -1.75 5.40 7.91
N ILE A 225 -1.11 6.52 8.22
CA ILE A 225 -1.71 7.66 8.92
C ILE A 225 -1.40 8.88 8.06
N ASN A 226 -2.42 9.51 7.48
CA ASN A 226 -2.22 10.76 6.74
C ASN A 226 -2.53 11.95 7.65
N ILE A 227 -1.58 12.87 7.73
CA ILE A 227 -1.67 14.10 8.49
C ILE A 227 -1.75 15.24 7.47
N ARG A 228 -2.92 15.86 7.37
CA ARG A 228 -3.25 16.92 6.41
C ARG A 228 -3.26 18.29 7.11
N LYS A 229 -3.31 19.38 6.34
CA LYS A 229 -3.55 20.74 6.90
C LYS A 229 -4.86 20.82 7.68
N THR A 230 -5.88 20.03 7.33
CA THR A 230 -7.14 19.88 8.08
C THR A 230 -6.93 19.25 9.47
N SER A 231 -5.91 18.42 9.64
CA SER A 231 -5.57 17.75 10.90
C SER A 231 -4.90 18.67 11.93
N ALA A 232 -4.74 19.97 11.66
CA ALA A 232 -4.09 20.96 12.56
C ALA A 232 -4.77 21.20 13.92
N ARG A 233 -5.92 20.56 14.18
CA ARG A 233 -6.64 20.50 15.47
C ARG A 233 -6.79 19.07 16.03
N ALA A 234 -6.22 18.07 15.38
CA ALA A 234 -6.30 16.68 15.81
C ALA A 234 -5.51 16.46 17.11
N SER A 235 -6.08 15.72 18.06
CA SER A 235 -5.36 15.32 19.27
C SER A 235 -4.17 14.40 18.94
N PRO A 236 -3.12 14.40 19.78
CA PRO A 236 -2.05 13.41 19.70
C PRO A 236 -2.56 11.97 19.66
N LEU A 237 -1.77 11.13 19.01
CA LEU A 237 -2.03 9.71 18.84
C LEU A 237 -0.84 8.91 19.37
N VAL A 238 -1.10 7.94 20.24
CA VAL A 238 -0.18 6.84 20.51
C VAL A 238 -0.64 5.67 19.66
N TYR A 239 0.16 5.34 18.66
CA TYR A 239 -0.04 4.22 17.77
C TYR A 239 0.78 3.02 18.26
N GLY A 240 0.12 1.93 18.62
CA GLY A 240 0.76 0.75 19.19
C GLY A 240 0.71 -0.45 18.25
N VAL A 241 1.80 -1.20 18.14
CA VAL A 241 1.89 -2.36 17.23
C VAL A 241 2.34 -3.61 18.00
N ALA A 242 1.54 -4.67 17.94
CA ALA A 242 1.81 -5.97 18.54
C ALA A 242 2.05 -7.01 17.44
N VAL A 243 3.26 -7.56 17.40
CA VAL A 243 3.78 -8.44 16.35
C VAL A 243 3.89 -9.85 16.90
N ASP A 244 3.08 -10.78 16.38
CA ASP A 244 3.06 -12.18 16.78
C ASP A 244 3.69 -13.06 15.70
N LEU A 245 5.00 -13.30 15.84
CA LEU A 245 5.78 -14.17 14.96
C LEU A 245 5.72 -15.64 15.40
N ALA A 246 4.80 -16.02 16.30
CA ALA A 246 4.44 -17.40 16.59
C ALA A 246 3.11 -17.79 15.91
N GLN A 247 2.15 -16.86 15.84
CA GLN A 247 0.84 -17.07 15.19
C GLN A 247 0.75 -16.49 13.77
N GLY A 248 1.70 -15.64 13.35
CA GLY A 248 1.71 -15.02 12.02
C GLY A 248 0.77 -13.83 11.91
N LYS A 249 0.63 -13.03 12.98
CA LYS A 249 -0.28 -11.87 13.04
C LYS A 249 0.38 -10.56 13.46
N VAL A 250 -0.11 -9.44 12.94
CA VAL A 250 0.18 -8.08 13.42
C VAL A 250 -1.11 -7.38 13.80
N TYR A 251 -1.16 -6.87 15.03
CA TYR A 251 -2.30 -6.15 15.59
C TYR A 251 -1.92 -4.70 15.89
N SER A 252 -2.89 -3.78 15.79
CA SER A 252 -2.71 -2.36 16.08
C SER A 252 -3.64 -1.87 17.19
N ARG A 253 -3.17 -0.90 17.98
CA ARG A 253 -3.99 -0.08 18.88
C ARG A 253 -3.81 1.41 18.63
N GLN A 254 -4.88 2.17 18.80
CA GLN A 254 -4.88 3.63 18.76
C GLN A 254 -5.37 4.15 20.11
N ASN A 255 -4.55 4.92 20.83
CA ASN A 255 -4.89 5.49 22.14
C ASN A 255 -5.50 4.46 23.12
N GLY A 256 -4.90 3.27 23.18
CA GLY A 256 -5.31 2.15 24.05
C GLY A 256 -6.35 1.20 23.46
N THR A 257 -7.13 1.63 22.46
CA THR A 257 -8.14 0.78 21.80
C THR A 257 -7.51 -0.07 20.71
N TRP A 258 -7.59 -1.40 20.83
CA TRP A 258 -7.19 -2.33 19.77
C TRP A 258 -8.19 -2.32 18.61
N ALA A 259 -7.70 -2.39 17.37
CA ALA A 259 -8.53 -2.67 16.19
C ALA A 259 -8.95 -4.15 16.19
N ASP A 260 -7.98 -5.05 16.40
CA ASP A 260 -8.16 -6.47 16.69
C ASP A 260 -7.36 -6.83 17.94
N ALA A 261 -7.94 -7.63 18.83
CA ALA A 261 -7.27 -8.01 20.08
C ALA A 261 -6.09 -8.98 19.81
N PRO A 262 -4.90 -8.76 20.41
CA PRO A 262 -3.78 -9.68 20.30
C PRO A 262 -4.13 -11.11 20.74
N GLY A 263 -3.83 -12.09 19.89
CA GLY A 263 -4.20 -13.50 20.09
C GLY A 263 -5.60 -13.89 19.59
N SER A 264 -6.36 -12.95 19.02
CA SER A 264 -7.59 -13.25 18.27
C SER A 264 -7.28 -13.77 16.85
N SER A 265 -8.33 -14.16 16.10
CA SER A 265 -8.20 -14.53 14.68
C SER A 265 -8.05 -13.33 13.73
N GLY A 266 -8.22 -12.10 14.24
CA GLY A 266 -8.07 -10.85 13.48
C GLY A 266 -6.61 -10.45 13.27
N GLY A 267 -6.38 -9.19 12.93
CA GLY A 267 -5.05 -8.65 12.63
C GLY A 267 -4.52 -9.07 11.26
N LEU A 268 -3.51 -8.33 10.79
CA LEU A 268 -2.87 -8.54 9.49
C LEU A 268 -2.01 -9.80 9.49
N ASP A 269 -2.09 -10.60 8.43
CA ASP A 269 -1.26 -11.81 8.28
C ASP A 269 0.20 -11.46 7.92
N ILE A 270 1.16 -12.03 8.65
CA ILE A 270 2.60 -11.81 8.46
C ILE A 270 3.34 -13.13 8.19
N LYS A 271 4.22 -13.11 7.18
CA LYS A 271 4.95 -14.30 6.73
C LYS A 271 6.01 -14.70 7.75
N LEU A 272 5.82 -15.86 8.39
CA LEU A 272 6.74 -16.44 9.37
C LEU A 272 8.10 -16.81 8.78
N GLY A 273 9.10 -16.99 9.66
CA GLY A 273 10.45 -17.45 9.30
C GLY A 273 11.34 -16.38 8.64
N ARG A 274 11.00 -15.11 8.78
CA ARG A 274 11.73 -13.96 8.22
C ARG A 274 12.14 -13.00 9.34
N PRO A 275 13.32 -12.37 9.31
CA PRO A 275 13.63 -11.27 10.20
C PRO A 275 12.78 -10.05 9.82
N TYR A 276 12.23 -9.38 10.83
CA TYR A 276 11.47 -8.13 10.72
C TYR A 276 12.06 -7.05 11.63
N SER A 277 12.26 -5.85 11.08
CA SER A 277 12.42 -4.60 11.81
C SER A 277 11.05 -4.02 12.17
N ALA A 278 10.97 -3.24 13.25
CA ALA A 278 9.86 -2.32 13.53
C ALA A 278 10.22 -0.93 13.00
N GLU A 279 9.30 -0.28 12.30
CA GLU A 279 9.62 0.85 11.44
C GLU A 279 8.53 1.93 11.40
N VAL A 280 8.99 3.17 11.21
CA VAL A 280 8.21 4.34 10.79
C VAL A 280 8.83 4.88 9.50
N THR A 281 8.05 5.13 8.46
CA THR A 281 8.48 5.78 7.21
C THR A 281 7.60 6.98 6.91
N SER A 282 8.20 8.11 6.55
CA SER A 282 7.52 9.39 6.33
C SER A 282 7.63 9.89 4.89
N SER A 283 6.57 10.55 4.39
CA SER A 283 6.61 11.35 3.16
C SER A 283 7.11 12.78 3.35
N ALA A 284 7.52 13.17 4.56
CA ALA A 284 8.08 14.47 4.90
C ALA A 284 9.33 14.30 5.78
N GLU A 285 10.26 15.25 5.69
CA GLU A 285 11.51 15.26 6.45
C GLU A 285 11.23 15.37 7.96
N MET A 286 11.85 14.52 8.77
CA MET A 286 11.45 14.35 10.18
C MET A 286 12.37 15.04 11.18
N GLY A 287 13.52 15.63 10.82
CA GLY A 287 14.46 16.24 11.76
C GLY A 287 13.78 17.23 12.71
N ALA A 288 13.10 18.24 12.16
CA ALA A 288 12.33 19.20 12.95
C ALA A 288 11.12 18.60 13.72
N MET A 289 10.64 17.41 13.31
CA MET A 289 9.59 16.67 14.02
C MET A 289 10.15 15.81 15.15
N LEU A 290 11.40 15.35 15.06
CA LEU A 290 12.10 14.57 16.08
C LEU A 290 12.68 15.51 17.15
N ASP A 291 13.34 16.60 16.76
CA ASP A 291 13.87 17.63 17.65
C ASP A 291 12.78 18.28 18.52
N GLY A 292 11.56 18.44 17.97
CA GLY A 292 10.39 18.92 18.68
C GLY A 292 9.62 17.86 19.46
N GLU A 293 10.11 16.62 19.52
CA GLU A 293 9.40 15.43 20.02
C GLU A 293 7.97 15.25 19.46
N LEU A 294 7.70 15.75 18.25
CA LEU A 294 6.41 15.64 17.58
C LEU A 294 6.15 14.23 17.07
N ILE A 295 7.19 13.46 16.74
CA ILE A 295 7.17 12.01 16.51
C ILE A 295 8.16 11.36 17.48
N VAL A 296 7.74 10.35 18.23
CA VAL A 296 8.61 9.55 19.11
C VAL A 296 8.26 8.08 18.97
N ALA A 297 9.16 7.30 18.37
CA ALA A 297 9.09 5.85 18.37
C ALA A 297 9.74 5.30 19.64
N ASN A 298 9.00 4.50 20.40
CA ASN A 298 9.46 3.79 21.58
C ASN A 298 9.43 2.27 21.28
N PHE A 299 10.59 1.69 21.04
CA PHE A 299 10.76 0.23 20.89
C PHE A 299 10.82 -0.52 22.23
N GLY A 300 10.68 0.20 23.35
CA GLY A 300 10.65 -0.30 24.72
C GLY A 300 11.86 0.10 25.57
N ASP A 301 12.68 1.04 25.07
CA ASP A 301 13.79 1.66 25.81
C ASP A 301 13.29 2.71 26.83
N ALA A 302 12.02 3.11 26.71
CA ALA A 302 11.27 3.91 27.68
C ALA A 302 9.95 3.19 28.06
N PRO A 303 9.28 3.56 29.17
CA PRO A 303 7.97 3.00 29.53
C PRO A 303 6.92 3.23 28.42
N PHE A 304 6.14 2.20 28.11
CA PHE A 304 4.98 2.31 27.21
C PHE A 304 3.84 3.09 27.88
N ALA A 305 3.08 3.84 27.08
CA ALA A 305 1.92 4.61 27.54
C ALA A 305 0.73 3.71 27.92
N TYR A 306 0.66 2.49 27.36
CA TYR A 306 -0.34 1.49 27.69
C TYR A 306 0.32 0.13 27.94
N SER A 307 -0.28 -0.71 28.80
CA SER A 307 0.28 -2.00 29.20
C SER A 307 0.56 -2.94 28.02
N LEU A 308 1.62 -3.74 28.12
CA LEU A 308 1.90 -4.83 27.18
C LEU A 308 0.75 -5.85 27.17
N PRO A 309 0.38 -6.43 26.01
CA PRO A 309 -0.46 -7.63 25.98
C PRO A 309 0.29 -8.86 26.49
N ASP A 310 -0.44 -9.88 26.92
CA ASP A 310 0.14 -11.06 27.61
C ASP A 310 1.20 -11.79 26.76
N GLY A 311 2.39 -11.96 27.35
CA GLY A 311 3.53 -12.64 26.72
C GLY A 311 4.32 -11.81 25.70
N TYR A 312 3.92 -10.57 25.42
CA TYR A 312 4.67 -9.66 24.53
C TYR A 312 5.85 -8.99 25.25
N ARG A 313 6.86 -8.60 24.48
CA ARG A 313 8.11 -7.97 24.94
C ARG A 313 8.43 -6.68 24.18
N PRO A 314 9.22 -5.76 24.76
CA PRO A 314 9.91 -4.68 24.02
C PRO A 314 10.54 -5.17 22.70
N PHE A 315 10.31 -4.47 21.60
CA PHE A 315 10.95 -4.77 20.32
C PHE A 315 12.48 -4.54 20.37
N SER A 316 12.97 -3.61 21.21
CA SER A 316 14.40 -3.38 21.45
C SER A 316 15.08 -4.43 22.34
N GLN A 317 14.33 -5.38 22.90
CA GLN A 317 14.90 -6.55 23.58
C GLN A 317 15.54 -7.53 22.57
N LYS A 318 16.48 -8.35 23.04
CA LYS A 318 17.15 -9.45 22.33
C LYS A 318 16.69 -10.81 22.87
#